data_AF-A0A3G9JH46-F1
#
_entry.id   AF-A0A3G9JH46-F1
#
_cell.length_a   1.000
_cell.length_b   1.000
_cell.length_c   1.000
_cell.angle_alpha   90.00
_cell.angle_beta   90.00
_cell.angle_gamma   90.00
#
_symmetry.space_group_name_H-M   'P 1'
#
loop_
_entity.id
_entity.type
_entity.pdbx_description
1 polymer ?
#
loop_
_entity_poly.entity_id
_entity_poly.type
_entity_poly.pdbx_seq_one_letter_code
_entity_poly.pdbx_strand_id
1 'polypeptide(L)'
;MIMTSNGERDFPLPFKRRCLLLEIPDPTPEELKDIVKSHFDYKEASPESKKIEAAIAEYVKKREKGELATDQLLNAVFMSMGQDKPTGAELKSLIDLLFTYLTDTGNT
;
A
#
# COMPACT_ATOMS: atom_id res chain seq x y z
N MET A 1 22.98 14.32 0.40
CA MET A 1 21.93 14.22 1.43
C MET A 1 20.61 14.01 0.70
N ILE A 2 19.80 13.04 1.13
CA ILE A 2 18.45 12.78 0.59
C ILE A 2 17.48 12.92 1.75
N MET A 3 16.35 13.59 1.53
CA MET A 3 15.30 13.79 2.52
C MET A 3 13.97 13.46 1.86
N THR A 4 13.10 12.77 2.60
CA THR A 4 11.74 12.43 2.16
C THR A 4 10.73 13.25 2.95
N SER A 5 9.60 13.54 2.33
CA SER A 5 8.48 14.26 2.93
C SER A 5 7.19 13.64 2.46
N ASN A 6 6.23 13.52 3.35
CA ASN A 6 4.89 13.03 3.03
C ASN A 6 3.93 14.20 2.75
N GLY A 7 4.43 15.43 2.64
CA GLY A 7 3.62 16.61 2.35
C GLY A 7 2.80 17.16 3.53
N GLU A 8 2.74 16.44 4.67
CA GLU A 8 1.99 16.86 5.87
C GLU A 8 2.47 18.19 6.46
N ARG A 9 3.77 18.48 6.34
CA ARG A 9 4.37 19.75 6.80
C ARG A 9 5.20 20.37 5.70
N ASP A 10 4.91 21.63 5.42
CA ASP A 10 5.62 22.40 4.42
C ASP A 10 7.03 22.76 4.85
N PHE A 11 7.99 22.52 3.96
CA PHE A 11 9.33 23.07 4.11
C PHE A 11 9.35 24.57 3.77
N PRO A 12 10.14 25.38 4.50
CA PRO A 12 10.29 26.80 4.18
C PRO A 12 10.78 27.05 2.75
N LEU A 13 10.33 28.13 2.10
CA LEU A 13 10.76 28.48 0.73
C LEU A 13 12.29 28.56 0.53
N PRO A 14 13.09 29.11 1.47
CA PRO A 14 14.55 29.10 1.33
C PRO A 14 15.16 27.69 1.27
N PHE A 15 14.49 26.70 1.86
CA PHE A 15 14.90 25.31 1.84
C PHE A 15 14.55 24.66 0.49
N LYS A 16 13.31 24.84 0.02
CA LYS A 16 12.83 24.31 -1.28
C LYS A 16 13.71 24.77 -2.45
N ARG A 17 14.19 26.02 -2.45
CA ARG A 17 15.08 26.58 -3.50
C ARG A 17 16.50 25.99 -3.54
N ARG A 18 16.90 25.23 -2.51
CA ARG A 18 18.21 24.56 -2.42
C ARG A 18 18.13 23.05 -2.65
N CYS A 19 16.94 22.53 -2.94
CA CYS A 19 16.69 21.11 -3.14
C CYS A 19 16.22 20.85 -4.57
N LEU A 20 16.60 19.69 -5.12
CA LEU A 20 15.88 19.13 -6.26
C LEU A 20 14.61 18.48 -5.72
N LEU A 21 13.45 18.98 -6.14
CA LEU A 21 12.17 18.40 -5.76
C LEU A 21 11.86 17.24 -6.72
N LEU A 22 11.69 16.05 -6.15
CA LEU A 22 11.16 14.89 -6.85
C LEU A 22 9.80 14.56 -6.24
N GLU A 23 8.75 14.70 -7.03
CA GLU A 23 7.43 14.21 -6.68
C GLU A 23 7.35 12.72 -7.04
N ILE A 24 7.00 11.89 -6.06
CA ILE A 24 6.81 10.46 -6.26
C ILE A 24 5.31 10.26 -6.40
N PRO A 25 4.80 9.97 -7.61
CA PRO A 25 3.39 9.73 -7.80
C PRO A 25 2.99 8.41 -7.18
N ASP A 26 1.71 8.35 -6.89
CA ASP A 26 1.00 7.19 -6.45
C ASP A 26 1.03 6.09 -7.54
N PRO A 27 1.41 4.82 -7.23
CA PRO A 27 1.57 3.79 -8.26
C PRO A 27 0.26 3.43 -8.95
N THR A 28 0.31 3.18 -10.26
CA THR A 28 -0.81 2.64 -11.05
C THR A 28 -1.14 1.19 -10.68
N PRO A 29 -2.34 0.68 -11.01
CA PRO A 29 -2.69 -0.73 -10.78
C PRO A 29 -1.67 -1.73 -11.36
N GLU A 30 -1.10 -1.41 -12.51
CA GLU A 30 -0.07 -2.21 -13.17
C GLU A 30 1.25 -2.17 -12.39
N GLU A 31 1.70 -0.99 -11.97
CA GLU A 31 2.91 -0.84 -11.14
C GLU A 31 2.74 -1.49 -9.75
N LEU A 32 1.54 -1.46 -9.18
CA LEU A 32 1.24 -2.19 -7.94
C LEU A 32 1.42 -3.70 -8.11
N LYS A 33 1.04 -4.27 -9.25
CA LYS A 33 1.30 -5.69 -9.54
C LYS A 33 2.79 -5.97 -9.58
N ASP A 34 3.56 -5.10 -10.24
CA ASP A 34 5.03 -5.24 -10.32
C ASP A 34 5.70 -5.10 -8.95
N ILE A 35 5.23 -4.17 -8.12
CA ILE A 35 5.70 -3.99 -6.73
C ILE A 35 5.43 -5.25 -5.92
N VAL A 36 4.20 -5.78 -5.93
CA VAL A 36 3.82 -6.99 -5.19
C VAL A 36 4.62 -8.20 -5.70
N LYS A 37 4.76 -8.34 -7.02
CA LYS A 37 5.54 -9.40 -7.65
C LYS A 37 7.00 -9.37 -7.22
N SER A 38 7.61 -8.19 -7.25
CA SER A 38 9.00 -8.00 -6.83
C SER A 38 9.20 -8.25 -5.34
N HIS A 39 8.21 -7.92 -4.50
CA HIS A 39 8.31 -8.07 -3.05
C HIS A 39 8.18 -9.53 -2.58
N PHE A 40 7.34 -10.33 -3.24
CA PHE A 40 7.03 -11.70 -2.81
C PHE A 40 7.56 -12.80 -3.74
N ASP A 41 8.21 -12.45 -4.85
CA ASP A 41 8.72 -13.37 -5.87
C ASP A 41 7.69 -14.43 -6.31
N TYR A 42 6.41 -14.00 -6.42
CA TYR A 42 5.31 -14.90 -6.75
C TYR A 42 5.15 -15.04 -8.28
N LYS A 43 4.68 -16.21 -8.72
CA LYS A 43 4.39 -16.48 -10.13
C LYS A 43 2.93 -16.15 -10.45
N GLU A 44 2.66 -15.47 -11.56
CA GLU A 44 1.30 -15.15 -12.00
C GLU A 44 0.40 -16.37 -12.20
N ALA A 45 0.96 -17.55 -12.51
CA ALA A 45 0.21 -18.79 -12.61
C ALA A 45 0.00 -19.53 -11.27
N SER A 46 0.40 -18.93 -10.14
CA SER A 46 0.27 -19.56 -8.81
C SER A 46 -1.19 -19.58 -8.32
N PRO A 47 -1.57 -20.54 -7.46
CA PRO A 47 -2.88 -20.53 -6.79
C PRO A 47 -3.19 -19.21 -6.05
N GLU A 48 -2.15 -18.50 -5.59
CA GLU A 48 -2.21 -17.27 -4.82
C GLU A 48 -2.54 -16.04 -5.68
N SER A 49 -2.27 -16.07 -6.99
CA SER A 49 -2.43 -14.92 -7.89
C SER A 49 -3.82 -14.31 -7.87
N LYS A 50 -4.87 -15.13 -7.83
CA LYS A 50 -6.26 -14.62 -7.75
C LYS A 50 -6.53 -13.82 -6.48
N LYS A 51 -5.90 -14.20 -5.36
CA LYS A 51 -6.05 -13.48 -4.08
C LYS A 51 -5.29 -12.17 -4.12
N ILE A 52 -4.11 -12.16 -4.73
CA ILE A 52 -3.30 -10.96 -4.92
C ILE A 52 -4.03 -9.96 -5.81
N GLU A 53 -4.57 -10.41 -6.94
CA GLU A 53 -5.38 -9.57 -7.83
C GLU A 53 -6.60 -8.97 -7.12
N ALA A 54 -7.29 -9.75 -6.29
CA ALA A 54 -8.39 -9.27 -5.48
C ALA A 54 -7.96 -8.21 -4.45
N ALA A 55 -6.83 -8.41 -3.77
CA ALA A 55 -6.28 -7.45 -2.82
C ALA A 55 -5.87 -6.13 -3.50
N ILE A 56 -5.24 -6.20 -4.67
CA ILE A 56 -4.87 -5.02 -5.47
C ILE A 56 -6.13 -4.27 -5.91
N ALA A 57 -7.15 -4.98 -6.43
CA ALA A 57 -8.40 -4.36 -6.85
C ALA A 57 -9.14 -3.69 -5.67
N GLU A 58 -9.14 -4.31 -4.49
CA GLU A 58 -9.73 -3.73 -3.30
C GLU A 58 -8.97 -2.47 -2.84
N TYR A 59 -7.64 -2.53 -2.80
CA TYR A 59 -6.78 -1.39 -2.47
C TYR A 59 -7.04 -0.21 -3.43
N VAL A 60 -7.05 -0.46 -4.75
CA VAL A 60 -7.32 0.55 -5.77
C VAL A 60 -8.71 1.16 -5.61
N LYS A 61 -9.71 0.38 -5.23
CA LYS A 61 -11.06 0.90 -4.97
C LYS A 61 -11.14 1.73 -3.69
N LYS A 62 -10.44 1.33 -2.62
CA LYS A 62 -10.48 2.05 -1.34
C LYS A 62 -9.67 3.36 -1.40
N ARG A 63 -8.52 3.38 -2.09
CA ARG A 63 -7.68 4.58 -2.21
C ARG A 63 -8.36 5.73 -2.97
N GLU A 64 -9.37 5.45 -3.79
CA GLU A 64 -10.19 6.50 -4.43
C GLU A 64 -10.96 7.37 -3.42
N LYS A 65 -11.13 6.87 -2.18
CA LYS A 65 -11.94 7.51 -1.14
C LYS A 65 -11.11 8.11 0.00
N GLY A 66 -9.83 7.81 0.07
CA GLY A 66 -8.95 8.28 1.14
C GLY A 66 -7.53 7.73 0.97
N GLU A 67 -6.59 8.30 1.71
CA GLU A 67 -5.18 7.91 1.60
C GLU A 67 -4.92 6.51 2.17
N LEU A 68 -4.31 5.67 1.35
CA LEU A 68 -3.80 4.35 1.72
C LEU A 68 -2.37 4.19 1.23
N ALA A 69 -1.49 3.74 2.11
CA ALA A 69 -0.09 3.50 1.76
C ALA A 69 0.11 2.11 1.12
N THR A 70 1.10 2.01 0.22
CA THR A 70 1.40 0.77 -0.50
C THR A 70 1.82 -0.37 0.43
N ASP A 71 2.39 -0.06 1.60
CA ASP A 71 2.71 -1.06 2.63
C ASP A 71 1.46 -1.74 3.19
N GLN A 72 0.32 -1.06 3.29
CA GLN A 72 -0.96 -1.67 3.69
C GLN A 72 -1.37 -2.77 2.70
N LEU A 73 -1.19 -2.54 1.39
CA LEU A 73 -1.40 -3.56 0.36
C LEU A 73 -0.43 -4.74 0.52
N LEU A 74 0.87 -4.46 0.71
CA LEU A 74 1.87 -5.49 0.89
C LEU A 74 1.55 -6.37 2.12
N ASN A 75 1.15 -5.75 3.24
CA ASN A 75 0.74 -6.46 4.44
C ASN A 75 -0.50 -7.34 4.21
N ALA A 76 -1.51 -6.85 3.49
CA ALA A 76 -2.70 -7.62 3.15
C ALA A 76 -2.37 -8.85 2.27
N VAL A 77 -1.45 -8.68 1.31
CA VAL A 77 -0.95 -9.77 0.46
C VAL A 77 -0.15 -10.78 1.28
N PHE A 78 0.77 -10.32 2.14
CA PHE A 78 1.56 -11.18 3.03
C PHE A 78 0.65 -12.09 3.89
N MET A 79 -0.37 -11.51 4.51
CA MET A 79 -1.33 -12.26 5.34
C MET A 79 -2.15 -13.29 4.55
N SER A 80 -2.35 -13.05 3.25
CA SER A 80 -3.08 -13.97 2.38
C SER A 80 -2.24 -15.19 1.93
N MET A 81 -0.90 -15.11 2.03
CA MET A 81 0.04 -16.12 1.55
C MET A 81 0.63 -17.03 2.64
N GLY A 82 0.51 -16.69 3.92
CA GLY A 82 1.08 -17.48 5.04
C GLY A 82 0.55 -18.92 5.16
N GLN A 83 1.35 -19.79 5.80
CA GLN A 83 1.01 -21.18 6.14
C GLN A 83 -0.06 -21.24 7.26
N ASP A 84 0.12 -20.45 8.33
CA ASP A 84 -0.84 -20.25 9.43
C ASP A 84 -1.75 -19.04 9.19
N LYS A 85 -2.27 -18.91 7.97
CA LYS A 85 -3.08 -17.76 7.60
C LYS A 85 -4.45 -17.80 8.29
N PRO A 86 -4.97 -16.64 8.75
CA PRO A 86 -6.39 -16.51 9.08
C PRO A 86 -7.24 -16.96 7.88
N THR A 87 -8.38 -17.58 8.13
CA THR A 87 -9.29 -18.04 7.07
C THR A 87 -10.69 -17.49 7.24
N GLY A 88 -11.43 -17.41 6.13
CA GLY A 88 -12.84 -16.98 6.15
C GLY A 88 -13.02 -15.57 6.71
N ALA A 89 -13.81 -15.45 7.78
CA ALA A 89 -14.20 -14.17 8.36
C ALA A 89 -13.02 -13.44 9.04
N GLU A 90 -12.10 -14.17 9.67
CA GLU A 90 -10.97 -13.59 10.39
C GLU A 90 -10.01 -12.85 9.45
N LEU A 91 -9.70 -13.45 8.30
CA LEU A 91 -8.87 -12.83 7.27
C LEU A 91 -9.51 -11.53 6.75
N LYS A 92 -10.83 -11.57 6.53
CA LYS A 92 -11.56 -10.41 6.04
C LYS A 92 -11.51 -9.26 7.04
N SER A 93 -11.79 -9.52 8.32
CA SER A 93 -11.72 -8.49 9.36
C SER A 93 -10.33 -7.89 9.51
N LEU A 94 -9.28 -8.70 9.34
CA LEU A 94 -7.90 -8.23 9.42
C LEU A 94 -7.51 -7.36 8.21
N ILE A 95 -7.92 -7.75 7.00
CA ILE A 95 -7.72 -6.94 5.79
C ILE A 95 -8.51 -5.62 5.90
N ASP A 96 -9.74 -5.66 6.40
CA ASP A 96 -10.53 -4.45 6.62
C ASP A 96 -9.84 -3.50 7.61
N LEU A 97 -9.24 -4.02 8.68
CA LEU A 97 -8.44 -3.23 9.61
C LEU A 97 -7.18 -2.65 8.93
N LEU A 98 -6.46 -3.47 8.15
CA LEU A 98 -5.27 -3.02 7.43
C LEU A 98 -5.55 -1.92 6.42
N PHE A 99 -6.74 -1.87 5.83
CA PHE A 99 -7.16 -0.82 4.89
C PHE A 99 -7.95 0.32 5.55
N THR A 100 -7.67 0.60 6.82
CA THR A 100 -8.10 1.84 7.47
C THR A 100 -7.30 3.02 6.89
N TYR A 101 -7.95 4.17 6.67
CA TYR A 101 -7.28 5.33 6.10
C TYR A 101 -6.23 5.91 7.04
N LEU A 102 -5.15 6.43 6.47
CA LEU A 102 -4.07 7.03 7.26
C LEU A 102 -4.55 8.22 8.10
N THR A 103 -5.55 8.95 7.62
CA THR A 103 -6.20 10.06 8.33
C THR A 103 -6.92 9.64 9.61
N ASP A 104 -7.33 8.38 9.73
CA ASP A 104 -8.09 7.87 10.88
C ASP A 104 -7.19 7.43 12.04
N THR A 105 -5.88 7.30 11.81
CA THR A 105 -4.91 6.87 12.84
C THR A 105 -4.54 7.95 13.87
N GLY A 106 -5.05 9.17 13.71
CA GLY A 106 -4.82 10.29 14.64
C GLY A 106 -5.87 10.49 15.73
N ASN A 107 -6.87 9.60 15.84
CA ASN A 107 -8.06 9.80 16.69
C ASN A 107 -8.17 8.85 17.90
N THR A 108 -7.04 8.29 18.36
CA THR A 108 -6.93 7.51 19.61
C THR A 108 -6.02 8.18 20.62
#